data_AF-A0AA43QT57-F1
#
_entry.id   AF-A0AA43QT57-F1
#
_cell.length_a   1.000
_cell.length_b   1.000
_cell.length_c   1.000
_cell.angle_alpha   90.00
_cell.angle_beta   90.00
_cell.angle_gamma   90.00
#
_symmetry.space_group_name_H-M   'P 1'
#
loop_
_entity.id
_entity.type
_entity.pdbx_description
1 polymer ?
#
loop_
_entity_poly.entity_id
_entity_poly.type
_entity_poly.pdbx_seq_one_letter_code
_entity_poly.pdbx_strand_id
1 'polypeptide(L)'
;MSACKVWDTQTGECLHTFQHPHIVRAVAFPHQPKPQVLATGGFDKKLMIYELATSPTSSNSSSPEQATFGRLPNGPPKTTNPTGFEIGAGSHEGAIKSVLWSQEMNVLITACEDKHIRWFDIRTRKPISSVKLDGDIGSCELSNTLSTLSVAAGKKAYFFSGTTPGQLIHEATQPTPIVSVAVHEGERKYVTGGNQDTWIRVWDLDGADGSSELDVWKGHHGPIWSLGFSPDGKVCASGSEDGTVKLWKFCEGPYGLWR
;
A
#
# COMPACT_ATOMS: atom_id res chain seq x y z
N MET A 1 5.33 -3.33 -22.36
CA MET A 1 4.60 -2.17 -21.81
C MET A 1 3.51 -2.68 -20.89
N SER A 2 3.36 -2.04 -19.73
CA SER A 2 2.30 -2.30 -18.75
C SER A 2 1.39 -1.08 -18.67
N ALA A 3 0.18 -1.25 -18.16
CA ALA A 3 -0.71 -0.12 -17.91
C ALA A 3 -1.28 -0.17 -16.49
N CYS A 4 -1.40 1.01 -15.87
CA CYS A 4 -2.23 1.21 -14.69
C CYS A 4 -3.56 1.83 -15.14
N LYS A 5 -4.69 1.30 -14.65
CA LYS A 5 -6.02 1.78 -14.99
C LYS A 5 -6.80 2.14 -13.74
N VAL A 6 -7.52 3.26 -13.78
CA VAL A 6 -8.44 3.69 -12.72
C VAL A 6 -9.85 3.53 -13.23
N TRP A 7 -10.70 2.89 -12.43
CA TRP A 7 -12.07 2.56 -12.77
C TRP A 7 -13.03 3.18 -11.76
N ASP A 8 -14.18 3.60 -12.24
CA ASP A 8 -15.31 3.94 -11.39
C ASP A 8 -15.99 2.65 -10.91
N THR A 9 -16.08 2.48 -9.59
CA THR A 9 -16.57 1.23 -8.99
C THR A 9 -18.09 1.06 -9.07
N GLN A 10 -18.83 2.13 -9.38
CA GLN A 10 -20.29 2.10 -9.46
C GLN A 10 -20.77 1.83 -10.89
N THR A 11 -20.12 2.44 -11.88
CA THR A 11 -20.45 2.34 -13.30
C THR A 11 -19.63 1.29 -14.04
N GLY A 12 -18.44 0.95 -13.54
CA GLY A 12 -17.49 0.07 -14.22
C GLY A 12 -16.75 0.75 -15.37
N GLU A 13 -16.85 2.08 -15.51
CA GLU A 13 -16.14 2.81 -16.56
C GLU A 13 -14.65 3.00 -16.23
N CYS A 14 -13.79 2.86 -17.24
CA CYS A 14 -12.36 3.14 -17.12
C CYS A 14 -12.14 4.65 -17.24
N LEU A 15 -11.88 5.32 -16.11
CA LEU A 15 -11.67 6.77 -16.02
C LEU A 15 -10.30 7.20 -16.58
N HIS A 16 -9.25 6.45 -16.26
CA HIS A 16 -7.88 6.79 -16.67
C HIS A 16 -7.07 5.55 -17.05
N THR A 17 -6.14 5.71 -18.00
CA THR A 17 -5.13 4.70 -18.35
C THR A 17 -3.75 5.37 -18.43
N PHE A 18 -2.82 4.92 -17.58
CA PHE A 18 -1.44 5.39 -17.52
C PHE A 18 -0.52 4.29 -18.08
N GLN A 19 0.27 4.63 -19.10
CA GLN A 19 1.21 3.69 -19.72
C GLN A 19 2.55 3.71 -18.98
N HIS A 20 3.09 2.53 -18.68
CA HIS A 20 4.39 2.33 -18.08
C HIS A 20 5.30 1.49 -18.97
N PRO A 21 6.61 1.81 -19.02
CA PRO A 21 7.56 1.04 -19.81
C PRO A 21 7.73 -0.39 -19.27
N HIS A 22 7.58 -0.58 -17.96
CA HIS A 22 7.71 -1.85 -17.27
C HIS A 22 6.50 -2.15 -16.37
N ILE A 23 6.47 -3.36 -15.80
CA ILE A 23 5.49 -3.84 -14.83
C ILE A 23 5.36 -2.84 -13.66
N VAL A 24 4.13 -2.36 -13.44
CA VAL A 24 3.72 -1.64 -12.25
C VAL A 24 3.39 -2.67 -11.17
N ARG A 25 4.04 -2.58 -10.02
CA ARG A 25 3.89 -3.55 -8.93
C ARG A 25 3.10 -3.01 -7.75
N ALA A 26 3.13 -1.70 -7.54
CA ALA A 26 2.45 -1.02 -6.46
C ALA A 26 1.70 0.20 -6.99
N VAL A 27 0.49 0.40 -6.47
CA VAL A 27 -0.36 1.56 -6.73
C VAL A 27 -1.01 1.99 -5.42
N ALA A 28 -1.17 3.29 -5.20
CA ALA A 28 -1.78 3.79 -3.98
C ALA A 28 -2.48 5.13 -4.17
N PHE A 29 -3.70 5.22 -3.65
CA PHE A 29 -4.42 6.48 -3.49
C PHE A 29 -4.14 7.09 -2.10
N PRO A 30 -4.11 8.43 -1.99
CA PRO A 30 -4.14 9.09 -0.69
C PRO A 30 -5.45 8.76 0.04
N HIS A 31 -5.41 8.73 1.36
CA HIS A 31 -6.51 8.29 2.23
C HIS A 31 -7.54 9.41 2.42
N GLN A 32 -8.16 9.85 1.32
CA GLN A 32 -9.15 10.91 1.30
C GLN A 32 -10.37 10.52 0.46
N PRO A 33 -11.57 11.05 0.79
CA PRO A 33 -12.72 10.93 -0.09
C PRO A 33 -12.40 11.54 -1.47
N LYS A 34 -12.60 10.77 -2.54
CA LYS A 34 -12.35 11.20 -3.95
C LYS A 34 -10.90 11.65 -4.20
N PRO A 35 -9.92 10.74 -4.18
CA PRO A 35 -8.52 11.08 -4.39
C PRO A 35 -8.30 11.75 -5.75
N GLN A 36 -7.53 12.84 -5.76
CA GLN A 36 -7.17 13.60 -6.96
C GLN A 36 -5.80 13.20 -7.52
N VAL A 37 -5.09 12.29 -6.87
CA VAL A 37 -3.77 11.83 -7.29
C VAL A 37 -3.65 10.32 -7.11
N LEU A 38 -2.80 9.71 -7.94
CA LEU A 38 -2.44 8.30 -7.87
C LEU A 38 -0.92 8.18 -7.81
N ALA A 39 -0.41 7.43 -6.84
CA ALA A 39 0.98 7.02 -6.78
C ALA A 39 1.15 5.64 -7.41
N THR A 40 2.25 5.44 -8.14
CA THR A 40 2.61 4.15 -8.73
C THR A 40 4.10 3.89 -8.57
N GLY A 41 4.48 2.61 -8.52
CA GLY A 41 5.87 2.18 -8.53
C GLY A 41 6.00 0.75 -9.05
N GLY A 42 7.16 0.42 -9.58
CA GLY A 42 7.42 -0.93 -10.07
C GLY A 42 8.86 -1.20 -10.46
N PHE A 43 9.01 -2.06 -11.47
CA PHE A 43 10.30 -2.55 -11.96
C PHE A 43 11.10 -1.52 -12.76
N ASP A 44 10.46 -0.44 -13.22
CA ASP A 44 11.15 0.71 -13.80
C ASP A 44 11.89 1.54 -12.74
N LYS A 45 11.72 1.21 -11.45
CA LYS A 45 12.34 1.85 -10.29
C LYS A 45 11.92 3.31 -10.12
N LYS A 46 10.80 3.70 -10.72
CA LYS A 46 10.28 5.07 -10.69
C LYS A 46 9.07 5.15 -9.76
N LEU A 47 9.12 6.08 -8.82
CA LEU A 47 7.95 6.50 -8.05
C LEU A 47 7.26 7.63 -8.82
N MET A 48 6.12 7.33 -9.44
CA MET A 48 5.37 8.29 -10.25
C MET A 48 4.10 8.73 -9.53
N ILE A 49 3.81 10.03 -9.59
CA ILE A 49 2.53 10.62 -9.19
C ILE A 49 1.80 11.12 -10.41
N TYR A 50 0.53 10.73 -10.56
CA TYR A 50 -0.37 11.20 -11.60
C TYR A 50 -1.50 12.02 -11.02
N GLU A 51 -1.82 13.12 -11.66
CA GLU A 51 -3.04 13.88 -11.38
C GLU A 51 -4.26 13.20 -12.03
N LEU A 52 -5.31 13.04 -11.24
CA LEU A 52 -6.60 12.52 -11.66
C LEU A 52 -7.50 13.73 -11.88
N ALA A 53 -7.55 14.23 -13.11
CA ALA A 53 -8.43 15.35 -13.42
C ALA A 53 -9.87 15.01 -13.04
N THR A 54 -10.50 15.86 -12.23
CA THR A 54 -11.96 15.84 -12.10
C THR A 54 -12.52 16.17 -13.48
N SER A 55 -13.39 15.31 -14.00
CA SER A 55 -14.15 15.61 -15.22
C SER A 55 -14.73 17.03 -15.06
N PRO A 56 -14.53 17.95 -16.03
CA PRO A 56 -15.02 19.31 -15.87
C PRO A 56 -16.53 19.24 -15.70
N THR A 57 -17.02 19.55 -14.50
CA THR A 57 -18.40 19.95 -14.35
C THR A 57 -18.55 21.18 -15.23
N SER A 58 -19.43 21.08 -16.22
CA SER A 58 -19.75 22.17 -17.14
C SER A 58 -20.27 23.37 -16.34
N SER A 59 -19.38 24.26 -15.93
CA SER A 59 -19.76 25.61 -15.53
C SER A 59 -20.11 26.38 -16.80
N ASN A 60 -21.36 26.23 -17.24
CA ASN A 60 -21.97 27.13 -18.21
C ASN A 60 -22.11 28.51 -17.55
N SER A 61 -21.06 29.34 -17.62
CA SER A 61 -21.22 30.78 -17.57
C SER A 61 -21.51 31.25 -18.99
N SER A 62 -22.79 31.32 -19.35
CA SER A 62 -23.25 31.84 -20.63
C SER A 62 -23.16 33.37 -20.67
N SER A 63 -22.28 33.90 -21.52
CA SER A 63 -22.43 35.22 -22.13
C SER A 63 -23.23 35.05 -23.43
N PRO A 64 -24.21 35.90 -23.77
CA PRO A 64 -25.05 35.67 -24.94
C PRO A 64 -24.45 36.33 -26.18
N GLU A 65 -23.83 35.56 -27.07
CA GLU A 65 -23.58 36.01 -28.45
C GLU A 65 -23.96 34.93 -29.48
N GLN A 66 -25.03 35.27 -30.21
CA GLN A 66 -25.37 34.93 -31.59
C GLN A 66 -25.21 33.47 -32.06
N ALA A 67 -26.37 32.83 -32.22
CA ALA A 67 -26.56 31.56 -32.88
C ALA A 67 -26.06 31.56 -34.34
N THR A 68 -25.11 30.68 -34.63
CA THR A 68 -24.89 30.14 -35.97
C THR A 68 -25.06 28.61 -35.90
N PHE A 69 -26.01 28.10 -36.67
CA PHE A 69 -26.27 26.67 -36.84
C PHE A 69 -25.08 26.00 -37.51
N GLY A 70 -24.42 25.04 -36.84
CA GLY A 70 -23.43 24.21 -37.51
C GLY A 70 -22.59 23.32 -36.60
N ARG A 71 -22.80 22.01 -36.72
CA ARG A 71 -21.90 20.89 -36.39
C ARG A 71 -21.94 20.34 -34.95
N LEU A 72 -22.47 19.12 -34.83
CA LEU A 72 -22.30 18.23 -33.68
C LEU A 72 -20.81 18.00 -33.39
N PRO A 73 -20.34 18.07 -32.14
CA PRO A 73 -18.99 17.63 -31.79
C PRO A 73 -18.99 16.09 -31.70
N ASN A 74 -18.95 15.40 -32.84
CA ASN A 74 -18.56 13.99 -32.90
C ASN A 74 -17.03 13.92 -32.97
N GLY A 75 -16.40 13.97 -31.80
CA GLY A 75 -15.02 13.56 -31.61
C GLY A 75 -14.91 12.81 -30.30
N PRO A 76 -14.12 11.73 -30.20
CA PRO A 76 -13.85 11.10 -28.92
C PRO A 76 -13.29 12.16 -27.95
N PRO A 77 -13.60 12.09 -26.65
CA PRO A 77 -13.04 13.03 -25.68
C PRO A 77 -11.53 13.06 -25.85
N LYS A 78 -10.95 14.25 -25.99
CA LYS A 78 -9.50 14.44 -26.07
C LYS A 78 -8.90 13.84 -24.80
N THR A 79 -8.31 12.66 -24.92
CA THR A 79 -7.49 12.04 -23.87
C THR A 79 -6.22 12.89 -23.77
N THR A 80 -6.25 13.95 -22.96
CA THR A 80 -5.02 14.60 -22.53
C THR A 80 -4.21 13.53 -21.82
N ASN A 81 -3.02 13.22 -22.32
CA ASN A 81 -2.12 12.31 -21.63
C ASN A 81 -2.00 12.77 -20.18
N PRO A 82 -2.31 11.91 -19.20
CA PRO A 82 -2.26 12.32 -17.81
C PRO A 82 -0.88 12.84 -17.44
N THR A 83 -0.85 14.02 -16.82
CA THR A 83 0.37 14.67 -16.33
C THR A 83 0.87 13.91 -15.11
N GLY A 84 1.94 13.14 -15.31
CA GLY A 84 2.66 12.46 -14.24
C GLY A 84 4.02 13.10 -13.98
N PHE A 85 4.47 13.10 -12.73
CA PHE A 85 5.82 13.50 -12.37
C PHE A 85 6.48 12.45 -11.47
N GLU A 86 7.81 12.34 -11.59
CA GLU A 86 8.62 11.43 -10.79
C GLU A 86 9.01 12.10 -9.46
N ILE A 87 9.00 11.31 -8.38
CA ILE A 87 9.48 11.69 -7.05
C ILE A 87 10.76 10.91 -6.77
N GLY A 88 11.80 11.60 -6.28
CA GLY A 88 13.05 10.95 -5.89
C GLY A 88 13.76 10.25 -7.05
N ALA A 89 13.85 10.89 -8.22
CA ALA A 89 14.46 10.29 -9.40
C ALA A 89 15.87 9.73 -9.12
N GLY A 90 16.09 8.47 -9.50
CA GLY A 90 17.35 7.76 -9.26
C GLY A 90 17.58 7.30 -7.81
N SER A 91 16.60 7.45 -6.92
CA SER A 91 16.77 7.04 -5.51
C SER A 91 16.59 5.54 -5.26
N HIS A 92 15.88 4.83 -6.15
CA HIS A 92 15.64 3.39 -6.05
C HIS A 92 16.59 2.60 -6.94
N GLU A 93 17.29 1.61 -6.37
CA GLU A 93 18.23 0.74 -7.10
C GLU A 93 17.60 -0.61 -7.48
N GLY A 94 16.44 -0.94 -6.92
CA GLY A 94 15.65 -2.15 -7.20
C GLY A 94 14.19 -1.83 -7.56
N ALA A 95 13.38 -2.87 -7.79
CA ALA A 95 11.96 -2.67 -8.06
C ALA A 95 11.23 -2.17 -6.80
N ILE A 96 10.32 -1.22 -6.99
CA ILE A 96 9.44 -0.74 -5.91
C ILE A 96 8.35 -1.80 -5.69
N LYS A 97 8.28 -2.34 -4.46
CA LYS A 97 7.34 -3.40 -4.06
C LYS A 97 6.07 -2.88 -3.41
N SER A 98 6.17 -1.80 -2.66
CA SER A 98 5.04 -1.17 -1.97
C SER A 98 5.16 0.35 -2.07
N VAL A 99 4.01 1.01 -2.16
CA VAL A 99 3.85 2.47 -2.14
C VAL A 99 2.70 2.77 -1.19
N LEU A 100 2.94 3.60 -0.18
CA LEU A 100 1.96 3.95 0.84
C LEU A 100 1.94 5.46 1.05
N TRP A 101 0.80 5.99 1.44
CA TRP A 101 0.63 7.39 1.83
C TRP A 101 0.64 7.48 3.35
N SER A 102 1.37 8.45 3.92
CA SER A 102 1.25 8.77 5.33
C SER A 102 -0.15 9.29 5.67
N GLN A 103 -0.47 9.32 6.97
CA GLN A 103 -1.72 9.86 7.49
C GLN A 103 -2.02 11.29 7.02
N GLU A 104 -1.01 12.15 7.02
CA GLU A 104 -1.11 13.56 6.58
C GLU A 104 -1.04 13.72 5.04
N MET A 105 -0.86 12.62 4.31
CA MET A 105 -0.84 12.55 2.83
C MET A 105 0.22 13.43 2.16
N ASN A 106 1.19 13.94 2.91
CA ASN A 106 2.31 14.74 2.42
C ASN A 106 3.59 13.91 2.26
N VAL A 107 3.62 12.71 2.81
CA VAL A 107 4.75 11.79 2.73
C VAL A 107 4.35 10.51 2.00
N LEU A 108 5.15 10.12 1.01
CA LEU A 108 5.08 8.81 0.38
C LEU A 108 6.12 7.89 0.99
N ILE A 109 5.72 6.67 1.27
CA ILE A 109 6.59 5.61 1.79
C ILE A 109 6.72 4.56 0.69
N THR A 110 7.95 4.12 0.42
CA THR A 110 8.21 3.03 -0.51
C THR A 110 9.05 1.95 0.14
N ALA A 111 8.76 0.69 -0.18
CA ALA A 111 9.64 -0.43 0.09
C ALA A 111 10.17 -1.00 -1.23
N CYS A 112 11.46 -1.30 -1.28
CA CYS A 112 12.17 -1.62 -2.51
C CYS A 112 12.96 -2.93 -2.39
N GLU A 113 13.17 -3.62 -3.52
CA GLU A 113 14.02 -4.82 -3.58
C GLU A 113 15.50 -4.55 -3.24
N ASP A 114 15.93 -3.28 -3.26
CA ASP A 114 17.26 -2.87 -2.76
C ASP A 114 17.36 -2.87 -1.22
N LYS A 115 16.37 -3.43 -0.52
CA LYS A 115 16.29 -3.56 0.94
C LYS A 115 16.08 -2.25 1.70
N HIS A 116 15.73 -1.16 1.02
CA HIS A 116 15.45 0.10 1.69
C HIS A 116 13.95 0.40 1.77
N ILE A 117 13.57 0.99 2.89
CA ILE A 117 12.36 1.81 3.01
C ILE A 117 12.78 3.27 2.81
N ARG A 118 12.02 4.01 2.01
CA ARG A 118 12.26 5.44 1.77
C ARG A 118 10.99 6.24 1.99
N TRP A 119 11.14 7.40 2.61
CA TRP A 119 10.09 8.39 2.82
C TRP A 119 10.39 9.59 1.94
N PHE A 120 9.39 10.10 1.22
CA PHE A 120 9.54 11.24 0.31
C PHE A 120 8.51 12.31 0.63
N ASP A 121 8.95 13.55 0.66
CA ASP A 121 8.05 14.69 0.74
C ASP A 121 7.53 14.98 -0.68
N ILE A 122 6.21 14.97 -0.87
CA ILE A 122 5.61 15.11 -2.19
C ILE A 122 5.81 16.51 -2.80
N ARG A 123 5.95 17.54 -1.96
CA ARG A 123 6.04 18.95 -2.40
C ARG A 123 7.42 19.26 -2.93
N THR A 124 8.44 18.84 -2.20
CA THR A 124 9.85 19.00 -2.55
C THR A 124 10.35 17.92 -3.50
N ARG A 125 9.62 16.79 -3.59
CA ARG A 125 9.94 15.60 -4.40
C ARG A 125 11.26 14.93 -4.01
N LYS A 126 11.73 15.19 -2.78
CA LYS A 126 13.01 14.71 -2.25
C LYS A 126 12.80 13.65 -1.18
N PRO A 127 13.76 12.72 -1.02
CA PRO A 127 13.75 11.81 0.11
C PRO A 127 13.92 12.59 1.42
N ILE A 128 13.09 12.27 2.40
CA ILE A 128 13.17 12.73 3.79
C ILE A 128 14.09 11.80 4.59
N SER A 129 13.90 10.50 4.42
CA SER A 129 14.64 9.45 5.13
C SER A 129 14.75 8.19 4.28
N SER A 130 15.80 7.40 4.54
CA SER A 130 16.07 6.11 3.90
C SER A 130 16.67 5.18 4.93
N VAL A 131 16.07 4.00 5.11
CA VAL A 131 16.52 3.00 6.08
C VAL A 131 16.75 1.69 5.34
N LYS A 132 17.97 1.16 5.42
CA LYS A 132 18.33 -0.17 4.89
C LYS A 132 18.00 -1.23 5.93
N LEU A 133 17.27 -2.26 5.52
CA LEU A 133 16.89 -3.39 6.37
C LEU A 133 17.80 -4.60 6.18
N ASP A 134 17.77 -5.49 7.17
CA ASP A 134 18.48 -6.76 7.14
C ASP A 134 17.62 -7.86 6.52
N GLY A 135 17.71 -7.99 5.20
CA GLY A 135 17.02 -9.02 4.43
C GLY A 135 16.15 -8.46 3.32
N ASP A 136 15.61 -9.36 2.50
CA ASP A 136 14.70 -8.98 1.42
C ASP A 136 13.34 -8.60 2.01
N ILE A 137 12.80 -7.45 1.60
CA ILE A 137 11.52 -6.96 2.10
C ILE A 137 10.40 -7.81 1.51
N GLY A 138 9.66 -8.51 2.34
CA GLY A 138 8.49 -9.31 1.94
C GLY A 138 7.23 -8.46 1.81
N SER A 139 6.92 -7.69 2.84
CA SER A 139 5.73 -6.85 2.97
C SER A 139 6.07 -5.52 3.65
N CYS A 140 5.24 -4.51 3.39
CA CYS A 140 5.36 -3.18 3.98
C CYS A 140 3.97 -2.55 3.94
N GLU A 141 3.37 -2.33 5.11
CA GLU A 141 2.00 -1.87 5.27
C GLU A 141 1.84 -0.96 6.49
N LEU A 142 0.87 -0.06 6.43
CA LEU A 142 0.48 0.77 7.57
C LEU A 142 -0.63 0.08 8.36
N SER A 143 -0.63 0.28 9.68
CA SER A 143 -1.75 -0.09 10.54
C SER A 143 -3.03 0.64 10.12
N ASN A 144 -4.20 0.16 10.54
CA ASN A 144 -5.49 0.79 10.21
C ASN A 144 -5.62 2.24 10.70
N THR A 145 -4.91 2.57 11.77
CA THR A 145 -4.76 3.91 12.36
C THR A 145 -3.72 4.78 11.64
N LEU A 146 -2.94 4.19 10.73
CA LEU A 146 -1.80 4.80 10.02
C LEU A 146 -0.65 5.28 10.93
N SER A 147 -0.66 4.91 12.21
CA SER A 147 0.34 5.34 13.20
C SER A 147 1.57 4.43 13.26
N THR A 148 1.49 3.19 12.77
CA THR A 148 2.62 2.27 12.71
C THR A 148 2.76 1.68 11.31
N LEU A 149 3.98 1.72 10.77
CA LEU A 149 4.37 1.01 9.56
C LEU A 149 5.03 -0.32 9.94
N SER A 150 4.44 -1.44 9.56
CA SER A 150 4.99 -2.77 9.77
C SER A 150 5.65 -3.31 8.49
N VAL A 151 6.87 -3.84 8.64
CA VAL A 151 7.68 -4.31 7.50
C VAL A 151 8.33 -5.65 7.83
N ALA A 152 8.08 -6.66 7.02
CA ALA A 152 8.75 -7.95 7.12
C ALA A 152 9.98 -7.93 6.21
N ALA A 153 11.16 -8.18 6.74
CA ALA A 153 12.38 -8.33 5.95
C ALA A 153 13.28 -9.42 6.53
N GLY A 154 13.63 -10.41 5.71
CA GLY A 154 14.41 -11.56 6.16
C GLY A 154 13.74 -12.27 7.35
N LYS A 155 14.40 -12.29 8.51
CA LYS A 155 13.84 -12.84 9.76
C LYS A 155 13.20 -11.79 10.67
N LYS A 156 13.24 -10.51 10.29
CA LYS A 156 12.85 -9.42 11.18
C LYS A 156 11.52 -8.82 10.79
N ALA A 157 10.69 -8.58 11.81
CA ALA A 157 9.58 -7.66 11.75
C ALA A 157 10.05 -6.30 12.28
N TYR A 158 9.88 -5.25 11.47
CA TYR A 158 10.20 -3.88 11.85
C TYR A 158 8.91 -3.08 12.00
N PHE A 159 8.86 -2.22 13.01
CA PHE A 159 7.76 -1.31 13.27
C PHE A 159 8.31 0.12 13.32
N PHE A 160 7.96 0.93 12.33
CA PHE A 160 8.31 2.35 12.27
C PHE A 160 7.10 3.22 12.63
N SER A 161 7.36 4.45 13.07
CA SER A 161 6.31 5.45 13.17
C SER A 161 5.73 5.74 11.79
N GLY A 162 4.41 5.68 11.67
CA GLY A 162 3.66 6.10 10.49
C GLY A 162 3.59 7.62 10.34
N THR A 163 3.86 8.37 11.41
CA THR A 163 3.80 9.84 11.43
C THR A 163 5.17 10.51 11.39
N THR A 164 6.22 9.82 11.85
CA THR A 164 7.61 10.33 11.87
C THR A 164 8.49 9.54 10.90
N PRO A 165 8.88 10.11 9.75
CA PRO A 165 9.70 9.42 8.75
C PRO A 165 10.98 8.79 9.31
N GLY A 166 11.14 7.49 9.11
CA GLY A 166 12.34 6.73 9.48
C GLY A 166 12.52 6.44 10.99
N GLN A 167 11.59 6.85 11.84
CA GLN A 167 11.68 6.56 13.28
C GLN A 167 11.31 5.09 13.54
N LEU A 168 12.29 4.25 13.90
CA LEU A 168 12.05 2.89 14.36
C LEU A 168 11.46 2.92 15.77
N ILE A 169 10.33 2.24 15.96
CA ILE A 169 9.67 2.05 17.26
C ILE A 169 10.17 0.75 17.89
N HIS A 170 10.16 -0.34 17.11
CA HIS A 170 10.50 -1.67 17.59
C HIS A 170 10.98 -2.56 16.43
N GLU A 171 11.82 -3.54 16.74
CA GLU A 171 12.16 -4.64 15.84
C GLU A 171 12.15 -5.97 16.60
N ALA A 172 11.70 -7.02 15.92
CA ALA A 172 11.53 -8.35 16.47
C ALA A 172 12.16 -9.38 15.53
N THR A 173 13.01 -10.27 16.05
CA THR A 173 13.68 -11.30 15.24
C THR A 173 12.98 -12.64 15.40
N GLN A 174 12.51 -13.17 14.28
CA GLN A 174 11.77 -14.43 14.24
C GLN A 174 12.70 -15.64 14.07
N PRO A 175 12.31 -16.83 14.58
CA PRO A 175 13.10 -18.05 14.41
C PRO A 175 13.35 -18.39 12.92
N THR A 176 12.34 -18.15 12.09
CA THR A 176 12.32 -18.44 10.65
C THR A 176 12.10 -17.17 9.82
N PRO A 177 12.54 -17.14 8.55
CA PRO A 177 12.27 -16.02 7.66
C PRO A 177 10.77 -15.76 7.49
N ILE A 178 10.39 -14.49 7.55
CA ILE A 178 9.02 -14.01 7.38
C ILE A 178 8.89 -13.23 6.07
N VAL A 179 7.66 -13.18 5.57
CA VAL A 179 7.30 -12.52 4.32
C VAL A 179 6.22 -11.48 4.56
N SER A 180 5.26 -11.77 5.43
CA SER A 180 4.17 -10.87 5.78
C SER A 180 4.21 -10.54 7.27
N VAL A 181 3.86 -9.29 7.61
CA VAL A 181 3.65 -8.87 9.00
C VAL A 181 2.55 -7.80 9.06
N ALA A 182 1.63 -7.96 10.01
CA ALA A 182 0.59 -6.99 10.31
C ALA A 182 0.56 -6.70 11.82
N VAL A 183 0.33 -5.45 12.20
CA VAL A 183 0.29 -5.01 13.60
C VAL A 183 -1.12 -4.69 14.07
N HIS A 184 -1.45 -5.12 15.28
CA HIS A 184 -2.66 -4.73 15.99
C HIS A 184 -2.28 -3.92 17.24
N GLU A 185 -2.25 -2.60 17.11
CA GLU A 185 -1.75 -1.70 18.16
C GLU A 185 -2.58 -1.72 19.45
N GLY A 186 -3.91 -1.87 19.35
CA GLY A 186 -4.80 -1.84 20.52
C GLY A 186 -4.55 -2.99 21.49
N GLU A 187 -4.49 -4.21 20.94
CA GLU A 187 -4.13 -5.45 21.66
C GLU A 187 -2.62 -5.62 21.90
N ARG A 188 -1.77 -4.70 21.39
CA ARG A 188 -0.31 -4.79 21.50
C ARG A 188 0.24 -6.13 20.99
N LYS A 189 -0.27 -6.57 19.83
CA LYS A 189 0.12 -7.82 19.17
C LYS A 189 0.49 -7.59 17.73
N TYR A 190 1.22 -8.51 17.14
CA TYR A 190 1.41 -8.57 15.69
C TYR A 190 1.35 -10.01 15.20
N VAL A 191 1.12 -10.16 13.90
CA VAL A 191 1.05 -11.46 13.24
C VAL A 191 2.07 -11.54 12.12
N THR A 192 2.65 -12.72 11.91
CA THR A 192 3.61 -12.96 10.83
C THR A 192 3.25 -14.18 10.00
N GLY A 193 3.57 -14.13 8.72
CA GLY A 193 3.49 -15.26 7.79
C GLY A 193 4.85 -15.51 7.12
N GLY A 194 5.19 -16.78 6.89
CA GLY A 194 6.47 -17.21 6.32
C GLY A 194 6.41 -17.68 4.87
N ASN A 195 7.58 -17.78 4.22
CA ASN A 195 7.72 -18.37 2.87
C ASN A 195 7.81 -19.90 2.88
N GLN A 196 8.11 -20.48 4.03
CA GLN A 196 8.26 -21.94 4.20
C GLN A 196 7.35 -22.45 5.32
N ASP A 197 6.59 -21.52 5.91
CA ASP A 197 5.64 -21.81 6.96
C ASP A 197 4.24 -21.64 6.39
N THR A 198 3.34 -22.54 6.77
CA THR A 198 1.93 -22.53 6.39
C THR A 198 1.05 -21.99 7.51
N TRP A 199 1.68 -21.59 8.62
CA TRP A 199 1.00 -21.08 9.80
C TRP A 199 1.22 -19.59 9.94
N ILE A 200 0.19 -18.92 10.48
CA ILE A 200 0.30 -17.55 10.94
C ILE A 200 0.66 -17.62 12.41
N ARG A 201 1.68 -16.88 12.81
CA ARG A 201 2.12 -16.81 14.20
C ARG A 201 1.71 -15.47 14.79
N VAL A 202 1.19 -15.50 16.01
CA VAL A 202 0.76 -14.33 16.78
C VAL A 202 1.80 -14.08 17.85
N TRP A 203 2.22 -12.83 17.98
CA TRP A 203 3.32 -12.43 18.85
C TRP A 203 2.91 -11.28 19.75
N ASP A 204 3.53 -11.22 20.92
CA ASP A 204 3.51 -10.06 21.79
C ASP A 204 4.39 -8.95 21.21
N LEU A 205 3.82 -7.75 21.03
CA LEU A 205 4.53 -6.59 20.49
C LEU A 205 5.42 -5.91 21.52
N ASP A 206 5.17 -6.13 22.81
CA ASP A 206 5.93 -5.52 23.90
C ASP A 206 7.05 -6.46 24.42
N GLY A 207 7.20 -7.64 23.80
CA GLY A 207 8.27 -8.60 24.10
C GLY A 207 9.67 -8.08 23.74
N ALA A 208 10.67 -8.38 24.57
CA ALA A 208 12.00 -7.78 24.49
C ALA A 208 12.86 -8.22 23.27
N ASP A 209 12.54 -9.32 22.62
CA ASP A 209 13.36 -9.92 21.53
C ASP A 209 12.55 -10.45 20.33
N GLY A 210 11.22 -10.26 20.34
CA GLY A 210 10.35 -10.81 19.30
C GLY A 210 10.10 -12.32 19.38
N SER A 211 10.53 -12.99 20.46
CA SER A 211 10.40 -14.44 20.62
C SER A 211 9.15 -14.90 21.39
N SER A 212 8.35 -13.96 21.91
CA SER A 212 7.14 -14.24 22.68
C SER A 212 5.98 -14.61 21.75
N GLU A 213 5.98 -15.85 21.26
CA GLU A 213 4.87 -16.44 20.52
C GLU A 213 3.69 -16.66 21.47
N LEU A 214 2.54 -16.09 21.13
CA LEU A 214 1.31 -16.18 21.91
C LEU A 214 0.37 -17.25 21.38
N ASP A 215 0.29 -17.40 20.05
CA ASP A 215 -0.65 -18.31 19.39
C ASP A 215 -0.20 -18.63 17.96
N VAL A 216 -0.77 -19.69 17.39
CA VAL A 216 -0.50 -20.15 16.02
C VAL A 216 -1.80 -20.53 15.32
N TRP A 217 -2.08 -19.88 14.20
CA TRP A 217 -3.23 -20.19 13.37
C TRP A 217 -2.85 -21.13 12.24
N LYS A 218 -3.37 -22.35 12.33
CA LYS A 218 -3.11 -23.44 11.39
C LYS A 218 -4.28 -23.56 10.41
N GLY A 219 -3.97 -23.74 9.13
CA GLY A 219 -4.99 -24.07 8.13
C GLY A 219 -4.67 -23.69 6.70
N HIS A 220 -3.69 -22.82 6.46
CA HIS A 220 -3.13 -22.66 5.13
C HIS A 220 -2.27 -23.87 4.75
N HIS A 221 -2.09 -24.08 3.45
CA HIS A 221 -1.28 -25.18 2.89
C HIS A 221 -0.15 -24.65 2.00
N GLY A 222 0.16 -23.36 2.10
CA GLY A 222 1.26 -22.71 1.40
C GLY A 222 1.70 -21.43 2.08
N PRO A 223 2.75 -20.77 1.56
CA PRO A 223 3.28 -19.50 2.04
C PRO A 223 2.22 -18.44 2.23
N ILE A 224 2.39 -17.58 3.25
CA ILE A 224 1.44 -16.51 3.57
C ILE A 224 2.05 -15.18 3.12
N TRP A 225 1.59 -14.71 1.96
CA TRP A 225 2.16 -13.55 1.27
C TRP A 225 1.66 -12.21 1.82
N SER A 226 0.47 -12.19 2.42
CA SER A 226 -0.16 -10.97 2.91
C SER A 226 -0.97 -11.26 4.17
N LEU A 227 -0.90 -10.32 5.10
CA LEU A 227 -1.69 -10.26 6.32
C LEU A 227 -2.31 -8.87 6.39
N GLY A 228 -3.39 -8.72 7.15
CA GLY A 228 -3.98 -7.40 7.39
C GLY A 228 -5.12 -7.48 8.38
N PHE A 229 -5.23 -6.49 9.27
CA PHE A 229 -6.33 -6.40 10.20
C PHE A 229 -7.51 -5.63 9.61
N SER A 230 -8.73 -6.02 9.95
CA SER A 230 -9.92 -5.22 9.65
C SER A 230 -9.86 -3.86 10.35
N PRO A 231 -10.49 -2.80 9.83
CA PRO A 231 -10.45 -1.47 10.43
C PRO A 231 -10.89 -1.41 11.90
N ASP A 232 -11.77 -2.32 12.32
CA ASP A 232 -12.23 -2.45 13.71
C ASP A 232 -11.34 -3.34 14.59
N GLY A 233 -10.28 -3.93 14.03
CA GLY A 233 -9.29 -4.77 14.70
C GLY A 233 -9.75 -6.21 14.97
N LYS A 234 -11.02 -6.55 14.69
CA LYS A 234 -11.64 -7.79 15.17
C LYS A 234 -11.39 -9.01 14.29
N VAL A 235 -10.86 -8.82 13.08
CA VAL A 235 -10.53 -9.87 12.13
C VAL A 235 -9.14 -9.63 11.56
N CYS A 236 -8.37 -10.70 11.38
CA CYS A 236 -7.19 -10.68 10.54
C CYS A 236 -7.50 -11.47 9.25
N ALA A 237 -7.18 -10.90 8.09
CA ALA A 237 -7.21 -11.60 6.81
C ALA A 237 -5.81 -12.07 6.45
N SER A 238 -5.71 -13.25 5.84
CA SER A 238 -4.45 -13.78 5.32
C SER A 238 -4.62 -14.28 3.90
N GLY A 239 -3.71 -13.89 3.01
CA GLY A 239 -3.63 -14.39 1.63
C GLY A 239 -2.45 -15.34 1.47
N SER A 240 -2.70 -16.53 0.91
CA SER A 240 -1.68 -17.58 0.78
C SER A 240 -1.47 -18.04 -0.67
N GLU A 241 -0.30 -18.61 -0.93
CA GLU A 241 -0.01 -19.34 -2.18
C GLU A 241 -0.93 -20.52 -2.41
N ASP A 242 -1.61 -21.03 -1.38
CA ASP A 242 -2.60 -22.09 -1.52
C ASP A 242 -3.87 -21.68 -2.29
N GLY A 243 -3.92 -20.42 -2.75
CA GLY A 243 -5.00 -19.88 -3.56
C GLY A 243 -6.20 -19.41 -2.74
N THR A 244 -6.09 -19.39 -1.39
CA THR A 244 -7.17 -18.98 -0.50
C THR A 244 -6.85 -17.71 0.27
N VAL A 245 -7.92 -16.98 0.59
CA VAL A 245 -7.92 -15.97 1.65
C VAL A 245 -8.66 -16.58 2.85
N LYS A 246 -8.06 -16.50 4.03
CA LYS A 246 -8.71 -16.92 5.29
C LYS A 246 -8.93 -15.71 6.18
N LEU A 247 -10.04 -15.76 6.93
CA LEU A 247 -10.39 -14.76 7.92
C LEU A 247 -10.30 -15.39 9.32
N TRP A 248 -9.55 -14.74 10.20
CA TRP A 248 -9.26 -15.18 11.54
C TRP A 248 -9.90 -14.22 12.52
N LYS A 249 -10.67 -14.75 13.45
CA LYS A 249 -11.23 -13.97 14.53
C LYS A 249 -10.11 -13.48 15.45
N PHE A 250 -10.08 -12.18 15.72
CA PHE A 250 -9.08 -11.51 16.56
C PHE A 250 -9.71 -10.67 17.68
N CYS A 251 -10.78 -11.16 18.28
CA CYS A 251 -11.44 -10.48 19.39
C CYS A 251 -12.05 -11.48 20.38
N GLU A 252 -12.23 -11.00 21.61
CA GLU A 252 -12.96 -11.72 22.63
C GLU A 252 -14.48 -11.72 22.35
N GLY A 253 -15.16 -12.80 22.76
CA GLY A 253 -16.61 -12.93 22.58
C GLY A 253 -17.05 -13.25 21.15
N PRO A 254 -18.33 -13.53 20.87
CA PRO A 254 -18.79 -13.90 19.54
C PRO A 254 -18.54 -12.78 18.52
N TYR A 255 -18.01 -13.13 17.35
CA TYR A 255 -17.86 -12.21 16.23
C TYR A 255 -18.39 -12.87 14.96
N GLY A 256 -19.22 -12.15 14.22
CA GLY A 256 -19.94 -12.66 13.05
C GLY A 256 -19.01 -12.85 11.85
N LEU A 257 -18.13 -13.85 11.91
CA LEU A 257 -17.58 -14.50 10.73
C LEU A 257 -18.65 -15.50 10.28
N TRP A 258 -19.51 -15.10 9.35
CA TRP A 258 -20.65 -15.94 8.97
C TRP A 258 -20.20 -17.29 8.37
N ARG A 259 -21.07 -18.28 8.59
CA ARG A 259 -20.91 -19.72 8.34
C ARG A 259 -20.61 -20.09 6.89
#